data_AF-D2R947-F1
#
_entry.id   AF-D2R947-F1
#
_cell.length_a   1.000
_cell.length_b   1.000
_cell.length_c   1.000
_cell.angle_alpha   90.00
_cell.angle_beta   90.00
_cell.angle_gamma   90.00
#
_symmetry.space_group_name_H-M   'P 1'
#
loop_
_entity.id
_entity.type
_entity.pdbx_description
1 polymer ?
#
loop_
_entity_poly.entity_id
_entity_poly.type
_entity_poly.pdbx_seq_one_letter_code
_entity_poly.pdbx_strand_id
1 'polypeptide(L)'
;MLRKILSRKSKGQGLVEYGLIIAGVALICAAAISVFGHKTSDLIAAVATILPGAHFDDNQPMASGKLIETAANANGDIALDQAEILLNSDGTVGRLSQNVTGTNSDAFGGLVNEVD
;
A
#
# COMPACT_ATOMS: atom_id res chain seq x y z
N MET A 1 53.13 11.95 -16.11
CA MET A 1 52.54 11.51 -14.81
C MET A 1 51.03 11.81 -14.66
N LEU A 2 50.46 12.79 -15.38
CA LEU A 2 49.03 13.13 -15.35
C LEU A 2 48.06 12.01 -15.80
N ARG A 3 48.48 11.15 -16.73
CA ARG A 3 47.68 10.04 -17.30
C ARG A 3 47.34 8.92 -16.29
N LYS A 4 48.15 8.78 -15.22
CA LYS A 4 48.01 7.74 -14.19
C LYS A 4 47.07 8.16 -13.05
N ILE A 5 46.74 9.44 -12.95
CA ILE A 5 45.82 10.00 -11.95
C ILE A 5 44.38 9.94 -12.46
N LEU A 6 44.14 10.20 -13.76
CA LEU A 6 42.80 10.04 -14.37
C LEU A 6 42.33 8.57 -14.45
N SER A 7 43.25 7.63 -14.61
CA SER A 7 42.95 6.19 -14.73
C SER A 7 42.70 5.48 -13.38
N ARG A 8 42.78 6.22 -12.26
CA ARG A 8 42.61 5.69 -10.90
C ARG A 8 41.22 5.90 -10.28
N LYS A 9 40.31 6.60 -10.96
CA LYS A 9 39.06 7.11 -10.34
C LYS A 9 37.78 6.29 -10.61
N SER A 10 37.84 5.16 -11.32
CA SER A 10 36.62 4.40 -11.69
C SER A 10 36.36 3.11 -10.89
N LYS A 11 37.24 2.74 -9.93
CA LYS A 11 37.00 1.57 -9.06
C LYS A 11 35.94 1.93 -8.01
N GLY A 12 34.68 1.76 -8.38
CA GLY A 12 33.51 2.01 -7.53
C GLY A 12 32.45 2.89 -8.18
N GLN A 13 32.79 3.68 -9.21
CA GLN A 13 31.83 4.53 -9.90
C GLN A 13 30.70 3.71 -10.56
N GLY A 14 31.05 2.61 -11.23
CA GLY A 14 30.04 1.71 -11.80
C GLY A 14 29.14 1.05 -10.74
N LEU A 15 29.68 0.75 -9.56
CA LEU A 15 28.90 0.18 -8.46
C LEU A 15 27.88 1.21 -7.92
N VAL A 16 28.28 2.47 -7.83
CA VAL A 16 27.38 3.56 -7.42
C VAL A 16 26.33 3.86 -8.48
N GLU A 17 26.67 3.84 -9.77
CA GLU A 17 25.71 4.07 -10.86
C GLU A 17 24.61 3.00 -10.89
N TYR A 18 24.97 1.72 -10.84
CA TYR A 18 23.96 0.66 -10.78
C TYR A 18 23.16 0.70 -9.48
N GLY A 19 23.80 1.00 -8.34
CA GLY A 19 23.10 1.17 -7.06
C GLY A 19 22.09 2.32 -7.09
N LEU A 20 22.45 3.46 -7.69
CA LEU A 20 21.58 4.63 -7.81
C LEU A 20 20.40 4.36 -8.74
N ILE A 21 20.61 3.67 -9.85
CA ILE A 21 19.53 3.30 -10.78
C ILE A 21 18.55 2.33 -10.10
N ILE A 22 19.06 1.31 -9.40
CA ILE A 22 18.19 0.34 -8.69
C ILE A 22 17.38 1.04 -7.61
N ALA A 23 18.00 1.92 -6.82
CA ALA A 23 17.30 2.70 -5.80
C ALA A 23 16.24 3.64 -6.40
N GLY A 24 16.54 4.28 -7.53
CA GLY A 24 15.59 5.14 -8.24
C GLY A 24 14.37 4.39 -8.77
N VAL A 25 14.56 3.22 -9.40
CA VAL A 25 13.46 2.37 -9.86
C VAL A 25 12.62 1.90 -8.67
N ALA A 26 13.26 1.43 -7.59
CA ALA A 26 12.55 0.98 -6.40
C ALA A 26 11.68 2.10 -5.78
N LEU A 27 12.22 3.32 -5.69
CA LEU A 27 11.49 4.47 -5.15
C LEU A 27 10.28 4.84 -6.01
N ILE A 28 10.43 4.87 -7.34
CA ILE A 28 9.32 5.18 -8.26
C ILE A 28 8.23 4.10 -8.15
N CYS A 29 8.62 2.82 -8.11
CA CYS A 29 7.67 1.72 -7.93
C CYS A 29 6.93 1.82 -6.59
N ALA A 30 7.64 2.12 -5.49
CA ALA A 30 7.03 2.29 -4.17
C ALA A 30 6.02 3.45 -4.15
N ALA A 31 6.39 4.59 -4.73
CA ALA A 31 5.50 5.75 -4.85
C ALA A 31 4.26 5.44 -5.71
N ALA A 32 4.44 4.74 -6.84
CA ALA A 32 3.34 4.33 -7.70
C ALA A 32 2.37 3.40 -6.95
N ILE A 33 2.86 2.37 -6.26
CA ILE A 33 2.03 1.45 -5.48
C ILE A 33 1.31 2.20 -4.34
N SER A 34 1.99 3.13 -3.69
CA SER A 34 1.40 3.96 -2.61
C SER A 34 0.24 4.84 -3.10
N VAL A 35 0.33 5.39 -4.33
CA VAL A 35 -0.72 6.26 -4.89
C VAL A 35 -1.86 5.47 -5.54
N PHE A 36 -1.56 4.33 -6.18
CA PHE A 36 -2.53 3.57 -6.97
C PHE A 36 -3.20 2.40 -6.23
N GLY A 37 -2.81 2.10 -4.98
CA GLY A 37 -3.28 0.94 -4.22
C GLY A 37 -4.79 0.68 -4.30
N HIS A 38 -5.61 1.48 -3.61
CA HIS A 38 -7.08 1.29 -3.66
C HIS A 38 -7.69 1.80 -4.97
N LYS A 39 -7.06 2.77 -5.66
CA LYS A 39 -7.57 3.33 -6.93
C LYS A 39 -7.64 2.31 -8.06
N THR A 40 -6.73 1.32 -8.05
CA THR A 40 -6.77 0.21 -9.00
C THR A 40 -7.96 -0.69 -8.71
N SER A 41 -8.22 -0.98 -7.43
CA SER A 41 -9.41 -1.71 -7.00
C SER A 41 -10.70 -0.98 -7.40
N ASP A 42 -10.76 0.34 -7.19
CA ASP A 42 -11.91 1.17 -7.58
C ASP A 42 -12.11 1.20 -9.09
N LEU A 43 -11.03 1.23 -9.87
CA LEU A 43 -11.10 1.17 -11.32
C LEU A 43 -11.63 -0.18 -11.82
N ILE A 44 -11.13 -1.28 -11.27
CA ILE A 44 -11.65 -2.62 -11.59
C ILE A 44 -13.11 -2.76 -11.15
N ALA A 45 -13.47 -2.26 -9.97
CA ALA A 45 -14.85 -2.25 -9.49
C ALA A 45 -15.77 -1.47 -10.44
N ALA A 46 -15.35 -0.28 -10.87
CA ALA A 46 -16.10 0.53 -11.82
C ALA A 46 -16.28 -0.21 -13.17
N VAL A 47 -15.24 -0.85 -13.68
CA VAL A 47 -15.32 -1.63 -14.93
C VAL A 47 -16.19 -2.88 -14.78
N ALA A 48 -16.14 -3.56 -13.63
CA ALA A 48 -17.00 -4.71 -13.33
C ALA A 48 -18.48 -4.34 -13.45
N THR A 49 -18.90 -3.20 -12.88
CA THR A 49 -20.30 -2.74 -12.98
C THR A 49 -20.78 -2.47 -14.41
N ILE A 50 -19.87 -2.17 -15.33
CA ILE A 50 -20.16 -1.78 -16.72
C ILE A 50 -20.10 -2.99 -17.68
N LEU A 51 -19.50 -4.12 -17.26
CA LEU A 51 -19.37 -5.31 -18.10
C LEU A 51 -20.74 -5.95 -18.39
N PRO A 52 -21.21 -5.97 -19.65
CA PRO A 52 -22.50 -6.57 -19.99
C PRO A 52 -22.44 -8.10 -19.85
N GLY A 53 -23.37 -8.67 -19.08
CA GLY A 53 -23.53 -10.12 -18.91
C GLY A 53 -23.23 -10.67 -17.51
N ALA A 54 -22.85 -9.84 -16.54
CA ALA A 54 -22.71 -10.25 -15.15
C ALA A 54 -24.09 -10.48 -14.51
N HIS A 55 -24.28 -11.64 -13.87
CA HIS A 55 -25.47 -11.86 -13.03
C HIS A 55 -25.38 -10.97 -11.78
N PHE A 56 -26.51 -10.73 -11.10
CA PHE A 56 -26.55 -9.84 -9.94
C PHE A 56 -25.54 -10.23 -8.84
N ASP A 57 -25.24 -11.52 -8.71
CA ASP A 57 -24.27 -12.06 -7.75
C ASP A 57 -22.81 -11.78 -8.16
N ASP A 58 -22.54 -11.61 -9.47
CA ASP A 58 -21.21 -11.34 -10.02
C ASP A 58 -20.92 -9.84 -10.15
N ASN A 59 -21.95 -9.00 -10.01
CA ASN A 59 -21.88 -7.54 -10.18
C ASN A 59 -21.99 -6.78 -8.85
N GLN A 60 -21.74 -7.47 -7.72
CA GLN A 60 -21.70 -6.83 -6.41
C GLN A 60 -20.53 -5.85 -6.32
N PRO A 61 -20.67 -4.76 -5.54
CA PRO A 61 -19.58 -3.83 -5.32
C PRO A 61 -18.34 -4.55 -4.79
N MET A 62 -17.21 -4.41 -5.50
CA MET A 62 -15.94 -4.91 -5.00
C MET A 62 -15.45 -3.99 -3.88
N ALA A 63 -15.42 -4.51 -2.65
CA ALA A 63 -14.87 -3.80 -1.51
C ALA A 63 -13.33 -3.91 -1.51
N SER A 64 -12.65 -2.76 -1.47
CA SER A 64 -11.20 -2.73 -1.22
C SER A 64 -10.95 -2.70 0.28
N GLY A 65 -10.15 -3.64 0.77
CA GLY A 65 -9.70 -3.66 2.15
C GLY A 65 -8.80 -2.45 2.45
N LYS A 66 -8.91 -1.90 3.66
CA LYS A 66 -8.04 -0.82 4.15
C LYS A 66 -6.94 -1.40 5.03
N LEU A 67 -5.78 -0.77 5.05
CA LEU A 67 -4.65 -1.20 5.90
C LEU A 67 -4.76 -0.53 7.28
N ILE A 68 -5.32 0.68 7.28
CA ILE A 68 -5.58 1.53 8.43
C ILE A 68 -6.98 2.09 8.29
N GLU A 69 -7.64 2.28 9.42
CA GLU A 69 -8.94 2.89 9.55
C GLU A 69 -8.91 4.36 9.04
N THR A 70 -9.58 4.59 7.92
CA THR A 70 -9.76 5.88 7.26
C THR A 70 -11.24 6.13 6.98
N ALA A 71 -11.64 7.39 6.99
CA ALA A 71 -12.99 7.85 6.65
C ALA A 71 -12.90 9.11 5.79
N ALA A 72 -13.99 9.40 5.05
CA ALA A 72 -14.10 10.66 4.35
C ALA A 72 -14.21 11.82 5.36
N ASN A 73 -13.36 12.83 5.22
CA ASN A 73 -13.48 14.06 6.00
C ASN A 73 -14.66 14.93 5.49
N ALA A 74 -14.88 16.09 6.12
CA ALA A 74 -15.96 17.02 5.73
C ALA A 74 -15.84 17.54 4.28
N ASN A 75 -14.66 17.47 3.68
CA ASN A 75 -14.39 17.87 2.30
C ASN A 75 -14.44 16.68 1.31
N GLY A 76 -14.69 15.46 1.81
CA GLY A 76 -14.69 14.24 1.01
C GLY A 76 -13.29 13.63 0.78
N ASP A 77 -12.23 14.15 1.40
CA ASP A 77 -10.90 13.54 1.29
C ASP A 77 -10.77 12.34 2.24
N ILE A 78 -9.90 11.38 1.88
CA ILE A 78 -9.54 10.27 2.76
C ILE A 78 -8.69 10.81 3.93
N ALA A 79 -9.20 10.68 5.15
CA ALA A 79 -8.51 11.04 6.40
C ALA A 79 -8.49 9.84 7.36
N LEU A 80 -7.60 9.87 8.36
CA LEU A 80 -7.54 8.84 9.40
C LEU A 80 -8.79 8.90 10.29
N ASP A 81 -9.45 7.76 10.47
CA ASP A 81 -10.59 7.63 11.39
C ASP A 81 -10.07 7.31 12.79
N GLN A 82 -9.69 8.35 13.52
CA GLN A 82 -9.15 8.20 14.88
C GLN A 82 -10.14 7.53 15.85
N ALA A 83 -11.45 7.66 15.63
CA ALA A 83 -12.46 7.07 16.50
C ALA A 83 -12.54 5.55 16.26
N GLU A 84 -12.58 5.12 15.00
CA GLU A 84 -12.56 3.71 14.62
C GLU A 84 -11.25 3.03 15.03
N ILE A 85 -10.10 3.71 14.86
CA ILE A 85 -8.80 3.24 15.36
C ILE A 85 -8.87 2.97 16.85
N LEU A 86 -9.37 3.93 17.64
CA LEU A 86 -9.35 3.82 19.09
C LEU A 86 -10.28 2.71 19.59
N LEU A 87 -11.44 2.54 18.94
CA LEU A 87 -12.38 1.46 19.23
C LEU A 87 -11.78 0.08 18.98
N ASN A 88 -11.01 -0.08 17.89
CA ASN A 88 -10.46 -1.38 17.51
C ASN A 88 -9.06 -1.63 18.10
N SER A 89 -8.47 -0.70 18.86
CA SER A 89 -7.13 -0.82 19.45
C SER A 89 -7.09 -1.51 20.81
N ASP A 90 -8.21 -2.08 21.25
CA ASP A 90 -8.35 -2.74 22.56
C ASP A 90 -7.70 -4.14 22.63
N GLY A 91 -7.22 -4.67 21.49
CA GLY A 91 -6.62 -6.00 21.38
C GLY A 91 -7.63 -7.16 21.30
N THR A 92 -8.94 -6.85 21.34
CA THR A 92 -10.04 -7.83 21.19
C THR A 92 -10.44 -8.01 19.73
N VAL A 93 -10.06 -7.07 18.88
CA VAL A 93 -10.35 -7.07 17.44
C VAL A 93 -9.06 -7.20 16.65
N GLY A 94 -9.00 -8.17 15.74
CA GLY A 94 -7.94 -8.29 14.75
C GLY A 94 -8.04 -7.14 13.75
N ARG A 95 -7.51 -5.95 14.08
CA ARG A 95 -7.66 -4.71 13.28
C ARG A 95 -7.39 -4.90 11.80
N LEU A 96 -6.25 -5.49 11.46
CA LEU A 96 -5.88 -5.72 10.07
C LEU A 96 -6.85 -6.66 9.37
N SER A 97 -7.29 -7.73 10.04
CA SER A 97 -8.27 -8.65 9.50
C SER A 97 -9.64 -8.00 9.30
N GLN A 98 -10.10 -7.23 10.29
CA GLN A 98 -11.35 -6.49 10.22
C GLN A 98 -11.32 -5.49 9.05
N ASN A 99 -10.19 -4.82 8.85
CA ASN A 99 -10.02 -3.83 7.79
C ASN A 99 -9.86 -4.43 6.39
N VAL A 100 -9.23 -5.61 6.28
CA VAL A 100 -8.92 -6.24 4.97
C VAL A 100 -10.03 -7.20 4.52
N THR A 101 -10.62 -7.97 5.42
CA THR A 101 -11.62 -9.01 5.08
C THR A 101 -13.01 -8.71 5.61
N GLY A 102 -13.17 -7.66 6.41
CA GLY A 102 -14.45 -7.35 7.07
C GLY A 102 -14.80 -8.33 8.20
N THR A 103 -13.88 -9.24 8.57
CA THR A 103 -14.11 -10.24 9.60
C THR A 103 -13.21 -10.00 10.80
N ASN A 104 -13.77 -10.09 12.00
CA ASN A 104 -13.00 -10.13 13.23
C ASN A 104 -12.42 -11.54 13.45
N SER A 105 -11.52 -11.95 12.56
CA SER A 105 -10.76 -13.20 12.67
C SER A 105 -9.28 -12.86 12.84
N ASP A 106 -8.54 -13.47 13.76
CA ASP A 106 -7.09 -13.21 13.92
C ASP A 106 -6.22 -13.76 12.78
N ALA A 107 -6.77 -13.90 11.57
CA ALA A 107 -6.19 -14.59 10.43
C ALA A 107 -4.87 -13.99 9.92
N PHE A 108 -4.63 -12.69 10.13
CA PHE A 108 -3.41 -12.02 9.64
C PHE A 108 -2.27 -11.92 10.68
N GLY A 109 -2.50 -12.30 11.93
CA GLY A 109 -1.56 -12.01 13.02
C GLY A 109 -1.46 -10.50 13.25
N GLY A 110 -2.02 -10.02 14.37
CA GLY A 110 -1.97 -8.59 14.68
C GLY A 110 -0.53 -8.04 14.70
N LEU A 111 -0.38 -6.73 14.48
CA LEU A 111 0.90 -6.04 14.70
C LEU A 111 1.28 -6.23 16.17
N VAL A 112 2.22 -7.13 16.43
CA VAL A 112 2.72 -7.41 17.78
C VAL A 112 3.48 -6.16 18.25
N ASN A 113 3.01 -5.55 19.32
CA ASN A 113 3.78 -4.56 20.05
C ASN A 113 4.89 -5.31 20.80
N GLU A 114 6.08 -5.40 20.22
CA GLU A 114 7.28 -5.86 20.92
C GLU A 114 7.70 -4.76 21.90
N VAL A 115 7.07 -4.76 23.08
CA VAL A 115 7.58 -4.03 24.24
C VAL A 115 8.62 -4.94 24.88
N ASP A 116 9.89 -4.56 24.75
CA ASP A 116 10.97 -5.07 25.60
C ASP A 116 10.74 -4.67 27.07
#